data_AF-A0A9X9MG52-F1
#
_entry.id   AF-A0A9X9MG52-F1
#
_cell.length_a   1.000
_cell.length_b   1.000
_cell.length_c   1.000
_cell.angle_alpha   90.00
_cell.angle_beta   90.00
_cell.angle_gamma   90.00
#
_symmetry.space_group_name_H-M   'P 1'
#
loop_
_entity.id
_entity.type
_entity.pdbx_description
1 polymer ?
#
loop_
_entity_poly.entity_id
_entity_poly.type
_entity_poly.pdbx_seq_one_letter_code
_entity_poly.pdbx_strand_id
1 'polypeptide(L)'
;MDQHRLPEYIIEVFADPSSVKDVVRGILHTVFFHRFFSSLRPKTRDVLDLTLPFVDDVELETLIDQRTAALIKQLDTKSDTASRNGGVRGMIFVQFFEKKRRKAWFTKGEEEVCWEQWTLDVTLATPQTEPGRLINFRI
;
A
#
# COMPACT_ATOMS: atom_id res chain seq x y z
N MET A 1 18.03 -6.04 -26.22
CA MET A 1 16.79 -5.70 -25.50
C MET A 1 17.17 -5.64 -24.05
N ASP A 2 17.43 -4.44 -23.53
CA ASP A 2 17.86 -4.27 -22.16
C ASP A 2 16.76 -4.78 -21.23
N GLN A 3 17.08 -5.82 -20.47
CA GLN A 3 16.23 -6.39 -19.43
C GLN A 3 16.23 -5.41 -18.27
N HIS A 4 15.60 -4.25 -18.46
CA HIS A 4 15.51 -3.25 -17.42
C HIS A 4 14.73 -3.87 -16.26
N ARG A 5 15.39 -4.04 -15.12
CA ARG A 5 14.80 -4.58 -13.91
C ARG A 5 13.56 -3.74 -13.59
N LEU A 6 12.43 -4.40 -13.35
CA LEU A 6 11.15 -3.76 -13.02
C LEU A 6 11.37 -2.85 -11.79
N PRO A 7 11.01 -1.55 -11.86
CA PRO A 7 11.00 -0.68 -10.69
C PRO A 7 10.14 -1.32 -9.59
N GLU A 8 10.79 -1.57 -8.45
CA GLU A 8 10.16 -2.16 -7.27
C GLU A 8 10.40 -1.24 -6.07
N TYR A 9 9.31 -0.88 -5.41
CA TYR A 9 9.33 0.00 -4.25
C TYR A 9 8.72 -0.73 -3.05
N ILE A 10 9.41 -0.70 -1.92
CA ILE A 10 8.94 -1.32 -0.68
C ILE A 10 8.76 -0.21 0.35
N ILE A 11 7.55 -0.12 0.91
CA ILE A 11 7.21 0.80 1.99
C ILE A 11 6.90 -0.05 3.21
N GLU A 12 7.75 0.05 4.22
CA GLU A 12 7.49 -0.54 5.54
C GLU A 12 6.62 0.41 6.35
N VAL A 13 5.44 -0.06 6.76
CA VAL A 13 4.45 0.72 7.49
C VAL A 13 4.35 0.16 8.90
N PHE A 14 4.68 0.99 9.89
CA PHE A 14 4.48 0.69 11.30
C PHE A 14 3.40 1.63 11.83
N ALA A 15 2.25 1.08 12.24
CA ALA A 15 1.10 1.87 12.64
C ALA A 15 0.31 1.23 13.77
N ASP A 16 -0.36 2.05 14.56
CA ASP A 16 -1.28 1.59 15.60
C ASP A 16 -2.56 0.99 14.98
N PRO A 17 -3.22 0.04 15.65
CA PRO A 17 -4.47 -0.54 15.17
C PRO A 17 -5.57 0.50 14.88
N SER A 18 -5.57 1.63 15.59
CA SER A 18 -6.55 2.71 15.39
C SER A 18 -6.30 3.53 14.12
N SER A 19 -5.05 3.62 13.65
CA SER A 19 -4.66 4.51 12.54
C SER A 19 -4.25 3.76 11.27
N VAL A 20 -3.85 2.50 11.37
CA VAL A 20 -3.35 1.67 10.26
C VAL A 20 -4.24 1.71 9.02
N LYS A 21 -5.57 1.69 9.20
CA LYS A 21 -6.52 1.72 8.09
C LYS A 21 -6.37 3.00 7.29
N ASP A 22 -6.35 4.15 7.95
CA ASP A 22 -6.28 5.45 7.29
C ASP A 22 -4.88 5.72 6.72
N VAL A 23 -3.82 5.26 7.41
CA VAL A 23 -2.44 5.30 6.92
C VAL A 23 -2.30 4.53 5.61
N VAL A 24 -2.76 3.27 5.57
CA VAL A 24 -2.68 2.43 4.36
C VAL A 24 -3.48 3.05 3.21
N ARG A 25 -4.69 3.56 3.47
CA ARG A 25 -5.49 4.27 2.45
C ARG A 25 -4.75 5.50 1.93
N GLY A 26 -4.18 6.32 2.80
CA GLY A 26 -3.41 7.51 2.43
C GLY A 26 -2.24 7.20 1.51
N ILE A 27 -1.47 6.16 1.83
CA ILE A 27 -0.34 5.70 0.99
C ILE A 27 -0.85 5.24 -0.38
N LEU A 28 -1.90 4.41 -0.41
CA LEU A 28 -2.46 3.91 -1.68
C LEU A 28 -2.97 5.04 -2.56
N HIS A 29 -3.75 5.99 -2.01
CA HIS A 29 -4.19 7.16 -2.77
C HIS A 29 -3.02 7.99 -3.30
N THR A 30 -1.97 8.14 -2.50
CA THR A 30 -0.76 8.85 -2.94
C THR A 30 -0.06 8.12 -4.09
N VAL A 31 0.10 6.79 -4.02
CA VAL A 31 0.68 5.99 -5.11
C VAL A 31 -0.15 6.14 -6.39
N PHE A 32 -1.47 5.97 -6.30
CA PHE A 32 -2.36 6.11 -7.45
C PHE A 32 -2.40 7.53 -8.01
N PHE A 33 -2.32 8.57 -7.17
CA PHE A 33 -2.27 9.96 -7.62
C PHE A 33 -1.08 10.20 -8.56
N HIS A 34 0.08 9.63 -8.25
CA HIS A 34 1.29 9.76 -9.08
C HIS A 34 1.33 8.81 -10.28
N ARG A 35 0.33 7.94 -10.44
CA ARG A 35 0.25 6.93 -11.51
C ARG A 35 -1.05 7.00 -12.32
N PHE A 36 -1.93 7.93 -11.97
CA PHE A 36 -3.17 8.17 -12.69
C PHE A 36 -2.86 8.87 -14.02
N PHE A 37 -3.24 8.24 -15.13
CA PHE A 37 -3.02 8.79 -16.47
C PHE A 37 -4.08 9.80 -16.91
N SER A 38 -5.27 9.75 -16.29
CA SER A 38 -6.33 10.72 -16.57
C SER A 38 -6.10 12.02 -15.79
N SER A 39 -6.67 13.11 -16.30
CA SER A 39 -6.60 14.40 -15.60
C SER A 39 -7.36 14.34 -14.28
N LEU A 40 -6.66 14.58 -13.18
CA LEU A 40 -7.23 14.66 -11.85
C LEU A 40 -7.39 16.12 -11.42
N ARG A 41 -8.48 16.42 -10.71
CA ARG A 41 -8.57 17.66 -9.95
C ARG A 41 -7.75 17.51 -8.67
N PRO A 42 -6.79 18.40 -8.39
CA PRO A 42 -6.03 18.33 -7.16
C PRO A 42 -6.94 18.42 -5.94
N LYS A 43 -6.90 17.39 -5.11
CA LYS A 43 -7.56 17.34 -3.80
C LYS A 43 -6.58 16.76 -2.80
N THR A 44 -6.78 17.12 -1.53
CA THR A 44 -5.96 16.63 -0.44
C THR A 44 -6.84 16.06 0.67
N ARG A 45 -6.27 15.18 1.47
CA ARG A 45 -6.85 14.71 2.73
C ARG A 45 -5.76 14.64 3.80
N ASP A 46 -6.16 14.91 5.02
CA ASP A 46 -5.26 14.81 6.17
C ASP A 46 -5.26 13.36 6.67
N VAL A 47 -4.06 12.83 6.85
CA VAL A 47 -3.79 11.51 7.44
C VAL A 47 -2.78 11.74 8.54
N LEU A 48 -3.22 11.60 9.79
CA LEU A 48 -2.48 12.05 10.96
C LEU A 48 -2.13 13.54 10.86
N ASP A 49 -0.86 13.90 10.88
CA ASP A 49 -0.31 15.25 10.77
C ASP A 49 0.17 15.59 9.34
N LEU A 50 -0.10 14.72 8.35
CA LEU A 50 0.30 14.90 6.96
C LEU A 50 -0.90 15.20 6.07
N THR A 51 -0.77 16.24 5.23
CA THR A 51 -1.72 16.52 4.15
C THR A 51 -1.24 15.84 2.87
N LEU A 52 -1.95 14.80 2.45
CA LEU A 52 -1.57 13.95 1.30
C LEU A 52 -2.47 14.20 0.09
N PRO A 53 -1.96 14.03 -1.14
CA PRO A 53 -2.77 14.12 -2.34
C PRO A 53 -3.77 12.97 -2.43
N PHE A 54 -4.94 13.28 -2.98
CA PHE A 54 -6.08 12.38 -3.02
C PHE A 54 -6.67 12.28 -4.42
N VAL A 55 -7.07 11.07 -4.81
CA VAL A 55 -7.76 10.80 -6.07
C VAL A 55 -9.25 10.63 -5.80
N ASP A 56 -10.05 11.56 -6.29
CA ASP A 56 -11.51 11.59 -6.16
C ASP A 56 -12.17 10.79 -7.29
N ASP A 57 -12.03 9.47 -7.19
CA ASP A 57 -12.60 8.51 -8.13
C ASP A 57 -13.26 7.37 -7.35
N VAL A 58 -14.56 7.17 -7.59
CA VAL A 58 -15.39 6.25 -6.80
C VAL A 58 -14.97 4.78 -6.96
N GLU A 59 -14.50 4.39 -8.14
CA GLU A 59 -14.07 3.02 -8.41
C GLU A 59 -12.75 2.73 -7.70
N LEU A 60 -11.81 3.67 -7.77
CA LEU A 60 -10.54 3.58 -7.06
C LEU A 60 -10.74 3.60 -5.55
N GLU A 61 -11.56 4.52 -5.02
CA GLU A 61 -11.89 4.58 -3.59
C GLU A 61 -12.47 3.23 -3.11
N THR A 62 -13.41 2.68 -3.87
CA THR A 62 -14.02 1.39 -3.54
C THR A 62 -12.98 0.26 -3.54
N LEU A 63 -12.07 0.24 -4.51
CA LEU A 63 -11.00 -0.75 -4.60
C LEU A 63 -10.03 -0.65 -3.40
N ILE A 64 -9.59 0.57 -3.09
CA ILE A 64 -8.71 0.85 -1.95
C ILE A 64 -9.38 0.42 -0.65
N ASP A 65 -10.66 0.74 -0.47
CA ASP A 65 -11.42 0.40 0.73
C ASP A 65 -11.57 -1.12 0.90
N GLN A 66 -11.87 -1.83 -0.18
CA GLN A 66 -11.96 -3.30 -0.17
C GLN A 66 -10.62 -3.96 0.19
N ARG A 67 -9.52 -3.52 -0.44
CA ARG A 67 -8.18 -4.10 -0.18
C ARG A 67 -7.69 -3.77 1.21
N THR A 68 -7.93 -2.55 1.69
CA THR A 68 -7.58 -2.15 3.05
C THR A 68 -8.41 -2.95 4.06
N ALA A 69 -9.72 -3.09 3.88
CA ALA A 69 -10.56 -3.88 4.78
C ALA A 69 -10.14 -5.35 4.84
N ALA A 70 -9.75 -5.93 3.69
CA ALA A 70 -9.21 -7.29 3.65
C ALA A 70 -7.90 -7.40 4.41
N LEU A 71 -7.00 -6.43 4.29
CA LEU A 71 -5.75 -6.37 5.06
C LEU A 71 -6.04 -6.30 6.57
N ILE A 72 -6.90 -5.39 7.02
CA ILE A 72 -7.23 -5.24 8.45
C ILE A 72 -7.79 -6.55 9.01
N LYS A 73 -8.73 -7.18 8.31
CA LYS A 73 -9.28 -8.48 8.74
C LYS A 73 -8.20 -9.57 8.85
N GLN A 74 -7.22 -9.58 7.93
CA GLN A 74 -6.09 -10.51 7.99
C GLN A 74 -5.19 -10.25 9.20
N LEU A 75 -4.96 -8.97 9.52
CA LEU A 75 -4.17 -8.58 10.69
C LEU A 75 -4.90 -8.99 11.98
N ASP A 76 -6.20 -8.72 12.11
CA ASP A 76 -7.02 -9.11 13.26
C ASP A 76 -7.08 -10.64 13.46
N THR A 77 -7.12 -11.41 12.36
CA THR A 77 -7.12 -12.88 12.47
C THR A 77 -5.77 -13.40 12.99
N LYS A 78 -4.66 -12.74 12.59
CA LYS A 78 -3.31 -13.13 13.00
C LYS A 78 -2.97 -12.68 14.42
N SER A 79 -3.58 -11.60 14.93
CA SER A 79 -3.34 -11.16 16.32
C SER A 79 -3.71 -12.23 17.34
N ASP A 80 -4.76 -13.01 17.09
CA ASP A 80 -5.19 -14.09 17.98
C ASP A 80 -4.20 -15.27 18.02
N THR A 81 -3.36 -15.43 16.99
CA THR A 81 -2.39 -16.55 16.86
C THR A 81 -0.94 -16.14 17.09
N ALA A 82 -0.61 -14.85 17.00
CA ALA A 82 0.77 -14.34 16.92
C ALA A 82 1.43 -14.05 18.28
N SER A 83 0.87 -14.53 19.39
CA SER A 83 1.39 -14.34 20.77
C SER A 83 2.85 -14.80 20.98
N ARG A 84 3.52 -15.45 20.01
CA ARG A 84 4.80 -16.10 20.24
C ARG A 84 6.03 -15.63 19.45
N ASN A 85 5.99 -14.86 18.35
CA ASN A 85 7.26 -14.63 17.62
C ASN A 85 7.38 -13.47 16.57
N GLY A 86 6.81 -12.27 16.80
CA GLY A 86 7.27 -11.08 16.05
C GLY A 86 6.22 -10.16 15.41
N GLY A 87 5.17 -9.83 16.15
CA GLY A 87 4.18 -8.83 15.73
C GLY A 87 3.20 -9.31 14.65
N VAL A 88 2.15 -8.53 14.42
CA VAL A 88 1.09 -8.84 13.45
C VAL A 88 1.41 -8.12 12.15
N ARG A 89 1.67 -8.87 11.07
CA ARG A 89 2.12 -8.34 9.77
C ARG A 89 1.25 -8.80 8.60
N GLY A 90 1.08 -7.92 7.62
CA GLY A 90 0.31 -8.13 6.40
C GLY A 90 0.83 -7.26 5.27
N MET A 91 0.53 -7.63 4.02
CA MET A 91 1.11 -6.96 2.85
C MET A 91 0.02 -6.61 1.83
N ILE A 92 0.21 -5.48 1.14
CA ILE A 92 -0.54 -5.12 -0.06
C ILE A 92 0.46 -4.94 -1.22
N PHE A 93 0.15 -5.54 -2.36
CA PHE A 93 0.88 -5.36 -3.60
C PHE A 93 0.07 -4.49 -4.56
N VAL A 94 0.71 -3.46 -5.11
CA VAL A 94 0.16 -2.64 -6.20
C VAL A 94 1.05 -2.85 -7.42
N GLN A 95 0.45 -3.25 -8.54
CA GLN A 95 1.18 -3.51 -9.78
C GLN A 95 0.52 -2.76 -10.91
N PHE A 96 1.34 -2.08 -11.71
CA PHE A 96 0.90 -1.36 -12.90
C PHE A 96 1.27 -2.14 -14.15
N PHE A 97 0.30 -2.34 -15.03
CA PHE A 97 0.45 -3.11 -16.25
C PHE A 97 0.23 -2.25 -17.49
N GLU A 98 0.92 -2.58 -18.57
CA GLU A 98 0.74 -2.00 -19.90
C GLU A 98 0.24 -3.10 -20.84
N LYS A 99 -0.84 -2.82 -21.58
CA LYS A 99 -1.33 -3.71 -22.64
C LYS A 99 -0.47 -3.54 -23.89
N LYS A 100 0.37 -4.53 -24.18
CA LYS A 100 1.18 -4.56 -25.41
C LYS A 100 0.52 -5.45 -26.45
N ARG A 101 0.17 -4.86 -27.58
CA ARG A 101 -0.27 -5.62 -28.75
C ARG A 101 0.94 -6.20 -29.47
N ARG A 102 1.12 -7.51 -29.43
CA ARG A 102 2.14 -8.17 -30.24
C ARG A 102 1.67 -8.24 -31.69
N LYS A 103 2.43 -7.61 -32.60
CA LYS A 103 2.30 -7.86 -34.04
C LYS A 103 3.18 -9.08 -34.37
N ALA A 104 2.70 -10.28 -34.09
CA ALA A 104 3.22 -11.47 -34.75
C ALA A 104 2.46 -11.64 -36.06
N TRP A 105 3.18 -11.89 -37.16
CA TRP A 105 2.65 -12.00 -38.52
C TRP A 105 1.52 -13.04 -38.71
N PHE A 106 1.23 -13.88 -37.71
CA PHE A 106 0.11 -14.83 -37.72
C PHE A 106 -0.69 -14.97 -36.42
N THR A 107 -0.36 -14.26 -35.35
CA THR A 107 -1.11 -14.34 -34.09
C THR A 107 -1.30 -12.96 -33.48
N LYS A 108 -2.57 -12.59 -33.29
CA LYS A 108 -2.96 -11.39 -32.55
C LYS A 108 -3.16 -11.82 -31.09
N GLY A 109 -2.14 -11.65 -30.27
CA GLY A 109 -2.22 -11.79 -28.81
C GLY A 109 -2.10 -10.44 -28.13
N GLU A 110 -2.96 -10.16 -27.15
CA GLU A 110 -2.76 -9.07 -26.19
C GLU A 110 -1.94 -9.63 -25.02
N GLU A 111 -0.86 -8.94 -24.65
CA GLU A 111 -0.02 -9.28 -23.51
C GLU A 111 -0.09 -8.13 -22.49
N GLU A 112 -0.23 -8.47 -21.20
CA GLU A 112 -0.12 -7.51 -20.11
C GLU A 112 1.28 -7.59 -19.51
N VAL A 113 2.03 -6.49 -19.61
CA VAL A 113 3.40 -6.42 -19.09
C VAL A 113 3.39 -5.53 -17.86
N CYS A 114 3.71 -6.10 -16.70
CA CYS A 114 3.96 -5.31 -15.49
C CYS A 114 5.16 -4.40 -15.72
N TRP A 115 5.02 -3.10 -15.44
CA TRP A 115 6.09 -2.13 -15.60
C TRP A 115 6.49 -1.46 -14.29
N GLU A 116 5.74 -1.66 -13.21
CA GLU A 116 6.06 -1.13 -11.88
C GLU A 116 5.34 -1.89 -10.76
N GLN A 117 6.02 -2.07 -9.62
CA GLN A 117 5.47 -2.73 -8.43
C GLN A 117 5.74 -1.93 -7.16
N TRP A 118 4.73 -1.84 -6.31
CA TRP A 118 4.82 -1.36 -4.93
C TRP A 118 4.40 -2.46 -3.96
N THR A 119 5.18 -2.60 -2.90
CA THR A 119 4.91 -3.48 -1.77
C THR A 119 4.72 -2.62 -0.53
N LEU A 120 3.52 -2.60 0.02
CA LEU A 120 3.23 -2.01 1.33
C LEU A 120 3.31 -3.14 2.34
N ASP A 121 4.32 -3.10 3.20
CA ASP A 121 4.55 -4.10 4.21
C ASP A 121 4.18 -3.57 5.60
N VAL A 122 3.02 -3.98 6.08
CA VAL A 122 2.33 -3.37 7.20
C VAL A 122 2.50 -4.20 8.45
N THR A 123 3.11 -3.61 9.47
CA THR A 123 3.28 -4.18 10.81
C THR A 123 2.46 -3.37 11.81
N LEU A 124 1.56 -4.04 12.54
CA LEU A 124 0.85 -3.38 13.63
C LEU A 124 1.76 -3.20 14.84
N ALA A 125 1.73 -2.00 15.41
CA ALA A 125 2.32 -1.75 16.72
C ALA A 125 1.57 -2.61 17.75
N THR A 126 2.28 -3.53 18.40
CA THR A 126 1.75 -4.23 19.56
C THR A 126 1.84 -3.30 20.77
N PRO A 127 0.75 -3.07 21.52
CA PRO A 127 0.84 -2.29 22.75
C PRO A 127 1.80 -3.00 23.70
N GLN A 128 2.98 -2.41 23.91
CA GLN A 128 3.89 -2.84 24.95
C GLN A 128 3.28 -2.38 26.28
N THR A 129 2.61 -3.27 27.01
CA THR A 129 2.40 -3.09 28.45
C THR A 129 3.73 -3.31 29.17
N GLU A 130 4.67 -2.38 29.04
CA GLU A 130 5.79 -2.27 29.97
C GLU A 130 5.67 -0.94 30.73
N PRO A 131 5.37 -0.95 32.05
CA PRO A 131 5.48 0.25 32.85
C PRO A 131 6.96 0.53 33.08
N GLY A 132 7.51 1.47 32.31
CA GLY A 132 8.79 2.11 32.64
C GLY A 132 9.93 1.76 31.70
N ARG A 133 9.97 2.44 30.55
CA ARG A 133 11.25 2.90 30.02
C ARG A 133 11.07 4.25 29.36
N LEU A 134 11.27 5.29 30.16
CA LEU A 134 11.52 6.65 29.67
C LEU A 134 12.77 6.58 28.79
N ILE A 135 12.57 6.49 27.48
CA ILE A 135 13.66 6.62 26.52
C ILE A 135 13.95 8.11 26.43
N ASN A 136 14.88 8.57 27.27
CA ASN A 136 15.42 9.92 27.20
C ASN A 136 16.15 10.09 25.87
N PHE A 137 15.59 10.88 24.95
CA PHE A 137 16.37 11.46 23.87
C PHE A 137 17.15 12.66 24.41
N ARG A 138 18.48 12.58 24.37
CA ARG A 138 19.36 13.74 24.50
C ARG A 138 19.89 14.09 23.10
N ILE A 139 19.86 15.39 22.81
CA ILE A 139 20.41 16.04 21.61
C ILE A 139 21.93 15.86 21.59
#